data_AF-A0A286G7A1-F1
#
_entry.id   AF-A0A286G7A1-F1
#
_cell.length_a   1.000
_cell.length_b   1.000
_cell.length_c   1.000
_cell.angle_alpha   90.00
_cell.angle_beta   90.00
_cell.angle_gamma   90.00
#
_symmetry.space_group_name_H-M   'P 1'
#
loop_
_entity.id
_entity.type
_entity.pdbx_description
1 polymer ?
#
loop_
_entity_poly.entity_id
_entity_poly.type
_entity_poly.pdbx_seq_one_letter_code
_entity_poly.pdbx_strand_id
1 'polypeptide(L)' 'MSTQGDEGQGSAGEGGQSDDAERRATEKFISDLLARGEAVFEGEEPTPRTTHVIKREDDGRLTVRRLRFFR' A
#
# COMPACT_ATOMS: atom_id res chain seq x y z
N MET A 1 -5.51 5.95 -52.03
CA MET A 1 -5.55 6.75 -50.79
C MET A 1 -5.95 5.79 -49.69
N SER A 2 -5.00 5.39 -48.86
CA SER A 2 -5.18 4.36 -47.83
C SER A 2 -5.86 4.97 -46.60
N THR A 3 -6.89 4.29 -46.09
CA THR A 3 -7.59 4.62 -44.85
C THR A 3 -6.67 4.33 -43.67
N GLN A 4 -6.27 5.38 -42.94
CA GLN A 4 -5.51 5.31 -41.69
C GLN A 4 -6.35 4.56 -40.66
N GLY A 5 -5.76 3.50 -40.11
CA GLY A 5 -6.40 2.59 -39.17
C GLY A 5 -6.70 3.23 -37.82
N ASP A 6 -7.76 2.69 -37.24
CA ASP A 6 -8.10 2.59 -35.83
C ASP A 6 -6.87 2.62 -34.90
N GLU A 7 -6.66 3.73 -34.20
CA GLU A 7 -5.71 3.83 -33.09
C GLU A 7 -6.48 4.11 -31.79
N GLY A 8 -6.72 3.03 -31.05
CA GLY A 8 -6.50 3.02 -29.61
C GLY A 8 -7.50 3.78 -28.76
N GLN A 9 -8.69 3.22 -28.58
CA GLN A 9 -9.40 3.31 -27.31
C GLN A 9 -8.54 2.65 -26.21
N GLY A 10 -7.65 3.43 -25.60
CA GLY A 10 -7.04 3.10 -24.32
C GLY A 10 -8.02 3.44 -23.21
N SER A 11 -8.61 2.41 -22.60
CA SER A 11 -9.57 2.49 -21.49
C SER A 11 -9.17 3.51 -20.41
N ALA A 12 -9.93 4.60 -20.33
CA ALA A 12 -9.98 5.51 -19.19
C ALA A 12 -11.04 5.08 -18.16
N GLY A 13 -11.23 3.76 -17.99
CA GLY A 13 -12.20 3.17 -17.08
C GLY A 13 -11.54 2.05 -16.27
N GLU A 14 -11.94 1.89 -15.01
CA GLU A 14 -11.58 0.81 -14.06
C GLU A 14 -10.38 1.03 -13.12
N GLY A 15 -9.36 1.83 -13.47
CA GLY A 15 -8.18 2.00 -12.60
C GLY A 15 -8.34 2.85 -11.33
N GLY A 16 -9.33 3.76 -11.29
CA GLY A 16 -9.42 4.78 -10.22
C GLY A 16 -10.17 4.35 -8.95
N GLN A 17 -11.13 3.42 -9.05
CA GLN A 17 -11.94 3.00 -7.89
C GLN A 17 -11.28 1.86 -7.08
N SER A 18 -10.52 0.98 -7.75
CA SER A 18 -9.75 -0.06 -7.07
C SER A 18 -8.61 0.55 -6.24
N ASP A 19 -7.88 1.53 -6.79
CA ASP A 19 -6.78 2.18 -6.07
C ASP A 19 -7.27 2.91 -4.80
N ASP A 20 -8.44 3.57 -4.86
CA ASP A 20 -9.04 4.23 -3.69
C ASP A 20 -9.50 3.21 -2.62
N ALA A 21 -10.10 2.08 -3.04
CA ALA A 21 -10.53 1.01 -2.15
C ALA A 21 -9.34 0.28 -1.49
N GLU A 22 -8.30 -0.01 -2.27
CA GLU A 22 -7.05 -0.61 -1.81
C GLU A 22 -6.30 0.32 -0.86
N ARG A 23 -6.28 1.63 -1.15
CA ARG A 23 -5.72 2.65 -0.27
C ARG A 23 -6.43 2.69 1.07
N ARG A 24 -7.77 2.76 1.09
CA ARG A 24 -8.56 2.73 2.34
C ARG A 24 -8.38 1.45 3.13
N ALA A 25 -8.33 0.31 2.45
CA ALA A 25 -8.08 -0.98 3.09
C ALA A 25 -6.69 -1.00 3.75
N THR A 26 -5.68 -0.46 3.06
CA THR A 26 -4.31 -0.34 3.57
C THR A 26 -4.22 0.59 4.77
N GLU A 27 -4.83 1.78 4.69
CA GLU A 27 -4.88 2.74 5.80
C GLU A 27 -5.57 2.16 7.04
N LYS A 28 -6.69 1.44 6.84
CA LYS A 28 -7.37 0.75 7.94
C LYS A 28 -6.49 -0.35 8.54
N PHE A 29 -5.87 -1.17 7.71
CA PHE A 29 -4.99 -2.24 8.17
C PHE A 29 -3.82 -1.71 9.00
N ILE A 30 -3.19 -0.62 8.56
CA ILE A 30 -2.13 0.08 9.30
C ILE A 30 -2.65 0.59 10.64
N SER A 31 -3.80 1.25 10.64
CA SER A 31 -4.43 1.78 11.85
C SER A 31 -4.72 0.68 12.86
N ASP A 32 -5.23 -0.47 12.40
CA ASP A 32 -5.53 -1.63 13.24
C ASP A 32 -4.25 -2.23 13.86
N LEU A 33 -3.15 -2.31 13.11
CA LEU A 33 -1.87 -2.80 13.62
C LEU A 33 -1.27 -1.86 14.68
N LEU A 34 -1.31 -0.55 14.43
CA LEU A 34 -0.84 0.47 15.38
C LEU A 34 -1.67 0.43 16.68
N ALA A 35 -3.00 0.33 16.57
CA ALA A 35 -3.89 0.23 17.73
C ALA A 35 -3.62 -1.01 18.60
N ARG A 36 -3.15 -2.11 17.98
CA ARG A 36 -2.75 -3.33 18.69
C ARG A 36 -1.32 -3.29 19.24
N GLY A 37 -0.53 -2.29 18.87
CA GLY A 37 0.91 -2.24 19.16
C GLY A 37 1.72 -3.28 18.38
N GLU A 38 1.17 -3.76 17.26
CA GLU A 38 1.79 -4.79 16.41
C GLU A 38 2.63 -4.21 15.26
N ALA A 39 2.59 -2.89 15.06
CA ALA A 39 3.42 -2.20 14.07
C ALA A 39 4.10 -0.96 14.64
N VAL A 40 5.20 -0.58 14.02
CA VAL A 40 5.93 0.68 14.25
C VAL A 40 6.34 1.28 12.90
N PHE A 41 6.64 2.57 12.86
CA PHE A 41 7.22 3.17 11.66
C PHE A 41 8.69 2.80 11.50
N GLU A 42 9.19 2.85 10.26
CA GLU A 42 10.62 2.66 9.98
C GLU A 42 11.46 3.67 10.77
N GLY A 43 12.43 3.16 11.55
CA GLY A 43 13.29 3.95 12.43
C GLY A 43 12.80 4.06 13.88
N GLU A 44 11.56 3.64 14.19
CA GLU A 44 11.08 3.54 15.57
C GLU A 44 11.55 2.24 16.23
N GLU A 45 11.68 2.26 17.56
CA GLU A 45 12.09 1.09 18.33
C GLU A 45 10.96 0.05 18.38
N PRO A 46 11.16 -1.17 17.83
CA PRO A 46 10.14 -2.21 17.88
C PRO A 46 10.01 -2.77 19.30
N THR A 47 8.79 -3.04 19.72
CA THR A 47 8.50 -3.77 20.96
C THR A 47 8.55 -5.28 20.72
N PRO A 48 8.59 -6.12 21.77
CA PRO A 48 8.48 -7.58 21.62
C PRO A 48 7.19 -8.07 20.94
N ARG A 49 6.16 -7.22 20.84
CA ARG A 49 4.89 -7.52 20.15
C ARG A 49 4.85 -7.00 18.72
N THR A 50 5.83 -6.19 18.33
CA THR A 50 5.89 -5.63 16.98
C THR A 50 6.13 -6.74 15.98
N THR A 51 5.24 -6.90 15.02
CA THR A 51 5.32 -7.90 13.95
C THR A 51 5.42 -7.28 12.56
N HIS A 52 5.16 -5.98 12.44
CA HIS A 52 5.19 -5.25 11.18
C HIS A 52 5.97 -3.95 11.31
N VAL A 53 6.55 -3.51 10.20
CA VAL A 53 7.13 -2.17 10.03
C VAL A 53 6.37 -1.45 8.93
N ILE A 54 6.00 -0.22 9.21
CA ILE A 54 5.34 0.67 8.26
C ILE A 54 6.39 1.60 7.66
N LYS A 55 6.50 1.59 6.34
CA LYS A 55 7.38 2.49 5.60
C LYS A 55 6.54 3.53 4.88
N ARG A 56 7.01 4.77 4.89
CA ARG A 56 6.49 5.83 4.03
C ARG A 56 7.35 5.87 2.78
N GLU A 57 6.72 5.62 1.64
CA GLU A 57 7.38 5.74 0.35
C GLU A 57 7.48 7.22 -0.06
N ASP A 58 8.35 7.52 -1.01
CA ASP A 58 8.62 8.89 -1.47
C ASP A 58 7.40 9.57 -2.11
N ASP A 59 6.44 8.78 -2.59
CA ASP A 59 5.16 9.22 -3.15
C ASP A 59 4.09 9.50 -2.06
N GLY A 60 4.44 9.33 -0.78
CA GLY A 60 3.54 9.52 0.36
C GLY A 60 2.63 8.33 0.66
N ARG A 61 2.74 7.22 -0.09
CA ARG A 61 2.02 5.97 0.23
C ARG A 61 2.66 5.27 1.43
N LEU A 62 1.83 4.56 2.19
CA LEU A 62 2.29 3.73 3.30
C LEU A 62 2.32 2.27 2.86
N THR A 63 3.46 1.62 3.05
CA THR A 63 3.63 0.18 2.81
C THR A 63 3.86 -0.53 4.13
N VAL A 64 3.39 -1.77 4.23
CA VAL A 64 3.54 -2.59 5.43
C VAL A 64 4.38 -3.81 5.11
N ARG A 65 5.43 -4.03 5.90
CA ARG A 65 6.28 -5.22 5.77
C ARG A 65 6.30 -6.00 7.08
N ARG A 66 6.02 -7.30 6.99
CA ARG A 66 6.09 -8.20 8.15
C ARG A 66 7.55 -8.47 8.52
N LEU A 67 7.86 -8.33 9.80
CA LEU A 67 9.15 -8.74 10.37
C LEU A 67 9.25 -10.26 10.32
N ARG A 68 10.39 -10.76 9.85
CA ARG A 68 10.75 -12.17 9.95
C ARG A 68 11.59 -12.33 11.20
N PHE A 69 10.98 -12.70 12.32
CA PHE A 69 11.74 -13.16 13.47
C PHE A 69 12.30 -14.54 13.15
N PHE A 70 13.63 -14.66 13.13
CA PHE A 70 14.28 -15.97 13.23
C PHE A 70 13.99 -16.46 14.65
N ARG A 71 13.06 -17.41 14.77
CA ARG A 71 12.79 -18.11 16.01
C ARG A 71 14.04 -18.86 16.48
#